data_AF-A0A8T5KWV8-F1
#
_entry.id   AF-A0A8T5KWV8-F1
#
_cell.length_a   1.000
_cell.length_b   1.000
_cell.length_c   1.000
_cell.angle_alpha   90.00
_cell.angle_beta   90.00
_cell.angle_gamma   90.00
#
_symmetry.space_group_name_H-M   'P 1'
#
loop_
_entity.id
_entity.type
_entity.pdbx_description
1 polymer ?
#
loop_
_entity_poly.entity_id
_entity_poly.type
_entity_poly.pdbx_seq_one_letter_code
_entity_poly.pdbx_strand_id
1 'polypeptide(L)'
;MQQQIDYPKHRWFFTSSKKLVVGGKSSDQNDELLKKLKRGKKDYVAMHTSSPGSPFAVIISDKKDISKQDIEETAIFTGCFSRAWKQGKKKTSVDIFSTSQIYKTKKMKVGTWGVKGKIKRQSVPLELVLTKQENKLRAVPEFVVKNKKDILLKIRPGKIDKQEMLPKFQILLNESFSQEELLSALPSGGVTIVKR
;
A
#
# COMPACT_ATOMS: atom_id res chain seq x y z
N MET A 1 -1.58 -24.45 -7.30
CA MET A 1 -2.65 -23.71 -6.60
C MET A 1 -2.06 -22.49 -5.90
N GLN A 2 -2.24 -21.30 -6.47
CA GLN A 2 -1.96 -20.04 -5.75
C GLN A 2 -2.88 -20.00 -4.53
N GLN A 3 -2.32 -19.79 -3.34
CA GLN A 3 -3.14 -19.60 -2.15
C GLN A 3 -4.06 -18.40 -2.42
N GLN A 4 -5.37 -18.65 -2.42
CA GLN A 4 -6.40 -17.65 -2.62
C GLN A 4 -6.35 -16.71 -1.40
N ILE A 5 -5.56 -15.65 -1.51
CA ILE A 5 -5.62 -14.53 -0.59
C ILE A 5 -6.91 -13.80 -0.99
N ASP A 6 -7.89 -13.78 -0.09
CA ASP A 6 -9.05 -12.89 -0.20
C ASP A 6 -8.57 -11.45 0.02
N TYR A 7 -7.92 -10.89 -1.00
CA TYR A 7 -7.37 -9.54 -0.99
C TYR A 7 -8.42 -8.41 -1.03
N PRO A 8 -9.70 -8.58 -1.46
CA PRO A 8 -10.72 -7.53 -1.38
C PRO A 8 -10.87 -6.88 0.01
N LYS A 9 -10.68 -7.63 1.09
CA LYS A 9 -10.76 -7.11 2.47
C LYS A 9 -9.54 -6.26 2.86
N HIS A 10 -8.43 -6.41 2.15
CA HIS A 10 -7.15 -5.75 2.39
C HIS A 10 -6.98 -4.52 1.50
N ARG A 11 -5.94 -3.72 1.74
CA ARG A 11 -5.43 -2.79 0.73
C ARG A 11 -4.65 -3.61 -0.29
N TRP A 12 -4.88 -3.38 -1.58
CA TRP A 12 -4.17 -4.10 -2.62
C TRP A 12 -4.03 -3.26 -3.88
N PHE A 13 -3.01 -3.59 -4.66
CA PHE A 13 -2.84 -3.13 -6.03
C PHE A 13 -1.99 -4.14 -6.80
N PHE A 14 -1.97 -4.05 -8.13
CA PHE A 14 -1.02 -4.77 -8.97
C PHE A 14 0.12 -3.85 -9.38
N THR A 15 1.36 -4.34 -9.29
CA THR A 15 2.54 -3.64 -9.82
C THR A 15 2.49 -3.53 -11.33
N SER A 16 3.37 -2.70 -11.92
CA SER A 16 3.53 -2.59 -13.39
C SER A 16 3.90 -3.91 -14.07
N SER A 17 4.49 -4.86 -13.32
CA SER A 17 4.79 -6.23 -13.76
C SER A 17 3.72 -7.27 -13.39
N LYS A 18 2.52 -6.80 -12.99
CA LYS A 18 1.33 -7.60 -12.64
C LYS A 18 1.50 -8.48 -11.39
N LYS A 19 2.36 -8.09 -10.44
CA LYS A 19 2.45 -8.76 -9.14
C LYS A 19 1.42 -8.17 -8.19
N LEU A 20 0.68 -9.04 -7.49
CA LEU A 20 -0.25 -8.60 -6.47
C LEU A 20 0.51 -8.13 -5.23
N VAL A 21 0.20 -6.93 -4.76
CA VAL A 21 0.64 -6.40 -3.47
C VAL A 21 -0.56 -6.34 -2.54
N VAL A 22 -0.41 -6.82 -1.31
CA VAL A 22 -1.47 -6.83 -0.30
C VAL A 22 -0.95 -6.26 1.02
N GLY A 23 -1.74 -5.44 1.70
CA GLY A 23 -1.44 -4.93 3.04
C GLY A 23 -2.70 -4.73 3.89
N GLY A 24 -2.58 -4.89 5.21
CA GLY A 24 -3.72 -4.73 6.12
C GLY A 24 -4.22 -3.29 6.24
N LYS A 25 -5.54 -3.13 6.45
CA LYS A 25 -6.16 -1.83 6.77
C LYS A 25 -6.07 -1.49 8.26
N SER A 26 -5.87 -2.50 9.11
CA SER A 26 -5.77 -2.39 10.57
C SER A 26 -4.63 -3.26 11.12
N SER A 27 -4.31 -3.07 12.41
CA SER A 27 -3.36 -3.91 13.15
C SER A 27 -3.76 -5.38 13.15
N ASP A 28 -5.05 -5.68 13.28
CA ASP A 28 -5.58 -7.05 13.28
C ASP A 28 -5.42 -7.70 11.91
N GLN A 29 -5.76 -6.98 10.83
CA GLN A 29 -5.56 -7.47 9.46
C GLN A 29 -4.08 -7.68 9.14
N ASN A 30 -3.19 -6.80 9.61
CA ASN A 30 -1.75 -6.99 9.46
C ASN A 30 -1.30 -8.29 10.16
N ASP A 31 -1.76 -8.53 11.38
CA ASP A 31 -1.46 -9.75 12.13
C ASP A 31 -1.98 -11.01 11.43
N GLU A 32 -3.23 -10.98 10.97
CA GLU A 32 -3.86 -12.09 10.26
C GLU A 32 -3.10 -12.41 8.96
N LEU A 33 -2.82 -11.39 8.13
CA LEU A 33 -2.09 -11.52 6.88
C LEU A 33 -0.71 -12.15 7.12
N LEU A 34 0.08 -11.60 8.05
CA LEU A 34 1.43 -12.09 8.31
C LEU A 34 1.42 -13.49 8.92
N LYS A 35 0.49 -13.80 9.83
CA LYS A 35 0.33 -15.17 10.37
C LYS A 35 -0.01 -16.17 9.26
N LYS A 36 -0.94 -15.82 8.35
CA LYS A 36 -1.32 -16.66 7.21
C LYS A 36 -0.13 -16.91 6.30
N LEU A 37 0.61 -15.86 5.95
CA LEU A 37 1.80 -15.97 5.09
C LEU A 37 2.91 -16.81 5.73
N LYS A 38 3.18 -16.62 7.03
CA LYS A 38 4.18 -17.43 7.75
C LYS A 38 3.81 -18.91 7.91
N ARG A 39 2.51 -19.23 7.96
CA ARG A 39 2.04 -20.64 7.91
C ARG A 39 2.27 -21.25 6.54
N GLY A 40 2.27 -20.43 5.48
CA GLY A 40 2.74 -20.84 4.17
C GLY A 40 4.23 -21.13 4.19
N LYS A 41 4.66 -22.18 3.48
CA LYS A 41 6.09 -22.52 3.31
C LYS A 41 6.82 -21.59 2.31
N LYS A 42 6.19 -20.50 1.87
CA LYS A 42 6.74 -19.56 0.89
C LYS A 42 7.24 -18.31 1.59
N ASP A 43 8.37 -17.80 1.13
CA ASP A 43 8.99 -16.59 1.66
C ASP A 43 8.81 -15.43 0.68
N TYR A 44 8.13 -14.37 1.13
CA TYR A 44 7.77 -13.20 0.35
C TYR A 44 8.57 -11.96 0.79
N VAL A 45 8.60 -10.95 -0.08
CA VAL A 45 9.09 -9.61 0.29
C VAL A 45 7.97 -8.85 0.97
N ALA A 46 8.26 -8.34 2.17
CA ALA A 46 7.38 -7.52 2.97
C ALA A 46 8.01 -6.15 3.26
N MET A 47 7.16 -5.15 3.41
CA MET A 47 7.56 -3.78 3.66
C MET A 47 6.71 -3.16 4.76
N HIS A 48 7.34 -2.30 5.54
CA HIS A 48 6.69 -1.49 6.56
C HIS A 48 7.50 -0.20 6.72
N THR A 49 6.89 0.93 7.05
CA THR A 49 7.66 2.14 7.35
C THR A 49 8.56 1.95 8.57
N SER A 50 9.69 2.65 8.63
CA SER A 50 10.58 2.55 9.80
C SER A 50 9.91 3.08 11.08
N SER A 51 8.83 3.86 10.95
CA SER A 51 7.97 4.30 12.05
C SER A 51 6.67 3.47 12.11
N PRO A 52 6.01 3.38 13.28
CA PRO A 52 4.72 2.70 13.40
C PRO A 52 3.61 3.34 12.56
N GLY A 53 2.61 2.53 12.20
CA GLY A 53 1.37 2.99 11.58
C GLY A 53 1.37 2.93 10.06
N SER A 54 2.03 1.94 9.47
CA SER A 54 1.88 1.60 8.04
C SER A 54 1.28 0.20 7.87
N PRO A 55 0.71 -0.11 6.71
CA PRO A 55 0.42 -1.51 6.38
C PRO A 55 1.72 -2.31 6.36
N PHE A 56 1.62 -3.60 6.71
CA PHE A 56 2.63 -4.57 6.25
C PHE A 56 2.28 -4.94 4.81
N ALA A 57 2.87 -4.25 3.84
CA ALA A 57 2.64 -4.53 2.43
C ALA A 57 3.52 -5.71 1.99
N VAL A 58 2.93 -6.70 1.33
CA VAL A 58 3.61 -7.92 0.90
C VAL A 58 3.39 -8.12 -0.59
N ILE A 59 4.48 -8.39 -1.33
CA ILE A 59 4.42 -8.76 -2.74
C ILE A 59 4.19 -10.27 -2.83
N ILE A 60 3.03 -10.67 -3.36
CA ILE A 60 2.63 -12.07 -3.50
C ILE A 60 3.26 -12.65 -4.78
N SER A 61 4.58 -12.85 -4.72
CA SER A 61 5.39 -13.44 -5.79
C SER A 61 6.61 -14.14 -5.21
N ASP A 62 7.15 -15.12 -5.92
CA ASP A 62 8.46 -15.68 -5.59
C ASP A 62 9.52 -14.58 -5.78
N LYS A 63 10.47 -14.47 -4.84
CA LYS A 63 11.43 -13.34 -4.78
C LYS A 63 12.28 -13.17 -6.03
N LYS A 64 12.60 -14.27 -6.72
CA LYS A 64 13.38 -14.27 -7.95
C LYS A 64 12.67 -13.54 -9.10
N ASP A 65 11.35 -13.44 -9.04
CA ASP A 65 10.52 -12.81 -10.07
C ASP A 65 10.10 -11.38 -9.69
N ILE A 66 10.66 -10.82 -8.60
CA ILE A 66 10.39 -9.46 -8.13
C ILE A 66 11.50 -8.54 -8.66
N SER A 67 11.11 -7.58 -9.49
CA SER A 67 12.03 -6.58 -10.03
C SER A 67 12.32 -5.46 -9.03
N LYS A 68 13.35 -4.64 -9.29
CA LYS A 68 13.61 -3.42 -8.51
C LYS A 68 12.43 -2.45 -8.57
N GLN A 69 11.74 -2.38 -9.70
CA GLN A 69 10.58 -1.52 -9.90
C GLN A 69 9.40 -1.98 -9.03
N ASP A 70 9.14 -3.28 -8.93
CA ASP A 70 8.09 -3.81 -8.02
C ASP A 70 8.36 -3.44 -6.56
N ILE A 71 9.63 -3.45 -6.17
CA ILE A 71 10.07 -3.05 -4.83
C ILE A 71 9.80 -1.56 -4.61
N GLU A 72 10.19 -0.72 -5.56
CA GLU A 72 9.99 0.73 -5.47
C GLU A 72 8.50 1.12 -5.44
N GLU A 73 7.70 0.54 -6.32
CA GLU A 73 6.25 0.72 -6.34
C GLU A 73 5.62 0.30 -5.00
N THR A 74 6.00 -0.87 -4.48
CA THR A 74 5.50 -1.35 -3.18
C THR A 74 5.95 -0.46 -2.02
N ALA A 75 7.16 0.09 -2.08
CA ALA A 75 7.68 0.98 -1.06
C ALA A 75 6.91 2.31 -1.05
N ILE A 76 6.69 2.93 -2.21
CA ILE A 76 5.88 4.15 -2.34
C ILE A 76 4.47 3.90 -1.79
N PHE A 77 3.83 2.79 -2.18
CA PHE A 77 2.52 2.40 -1.67
C PHE A 77 2.51 2.29 -0.14
N THR A 78 3.48 1.56 0.44
CA THR A 78 3.62 1.37 1.89
C THR A 78 3.74 2.72 2.61
N GLY A 79 4.57 3.62 2.07
CA GLY A 79 4.76 4.96 2.61
C GLY A 79 3.50 5.81 2.54
N CYS A 80 2.81 5.82 1.40
CA CYS A 80 1.60 6.62 1.21
C CYS A 80 0.43 6.16 2.06
N PHE A 81 0.32 4.87 2.36
CA PHE A 81 -0.73 4.35 3.24
C PHE A 81 -0.35 4.35 4.73
N SER A 82 0.75 5.01 5.09
CA SER A 82 1.24 5.10 6.47
C SER A 82 0.77 6.36 7.21
N ARG A 83 1.07 6.41 8.51
CA ARG A 83 0.92 7.61 9.35
C ARG A 83 1.70 8.82 8.81
N ALA A 84 2.75 8.62 8.02
CA ALA A 84 3.48 9.74 7.40
C ALA A 84 2.58 10.57 6.46
N TRP A 85 1.63 9.93 5.78
CA TRP A 85 0.63 10.63 4.96
C TRP A 85 -0.28 11.50 5.83
N LYS A 86 -0.82 10.94 6.93
CA LYS A 86 -1.62 11.68 7.91
C LYS A 86 -0.89 12.89 8.50
N GLN A 87 0.44 12.79 8.61
CA GLN A 87 1.30 13.86 9.12
C GLN A 87 1.66 14.91 8.05
N GLY A 88 1.17 14.79 6.82
CA GLY A 88 1.48 15.74 5.74
C GLY A 88 2.94 15.69 5.28
N LYS A 89 3.67 14.59 5.54
CA LYS A 89 5.09 14.47 5.14
C LYS A 89 5.22 14.35 3.63
N LYS A 90 6.31 14.86 3.06
CA LYS A 90 6.60 14.70 1.62
C LYS A 90 7.29 13.38 1.28
N LYS A 91 8.06 12.85 2.24
CA LYS A 91 8.81 11.59 2.10
C LYS A 91 8.74 10.79 3.39
N THR A 92 8.93 9.48 3.29
CA THR A 92 9.10 8.60 4.45
C THR A 92 10.13 7.52 4.17
N SER A 93 10.65 6.89 5.21
CA SER A 93 11.53 5.73 5.09
C SER A 93 10.73 4.44 5.21
N VAL A 94 10.99 3.52 4.29
CA VAL A 94 10.38 2.19 4.23
C VAL A 94 11.46 1.14 4.37
N ASP A 95 11.21 0.21 5.29
CA ASP A 95 12.05 -0.94 5.56
C ASP A 95 11.55 -2.11 4.71
N ILE A 96 12.50 -2.75 4.01
CA ILE A 96 12.27 -3.87 3.09
C ILE A 96 12.95 -5.09 3.69
N PHE A 97 12.15 -6.14 3.90
CA PHE A 97 12.59 -7.36 4.56
C PHE A 97 11.80 -8.57 4.04
N SER A 98 12.21 -9.75 4.48
CA SER A 98 11.53 -11.00 4.14
C SER A 98 10.52 -11.43 5.19
N THR A 99 9.50 -12.18 4.78
CA THR A 99 8.56 -12.82 5.73
C THR A 99 9.22 -13.88 6.63
N SER A 100 10.36 -14.44 6.23
CA SER A 100 11.21 -15.28 7.08
C SER A 100 11.94 -14.50 8.19
N GLN A 101 12.22 -13.21 7.97
CA GLN A 101 12.92 -12.34 8.93
C GLN A 101 12.01 -11.82 10.05
N ILE A 102 10.70 -11.83 9.83
CA ILE A 102 9.74 -11.33 10.83
C ILE A 102 9.49 -12.36 11.94
N TYR A 103 9.28 -11.90 13.15
CA TYR A 103 8.89 -12.74 14.29
C TYR A 103 7.90 -12.01 15.19
N LYS A 104 7.12 -12.78 15.93
CA LYS A 104 6.15 -12.27 16.90
C LYS A 104 6.27 -13.06 18.19
N THR A 105 6.41 -12.38 19.31
CA THR A 105 6.44 -12.99 20.65
C THR A 105 5.11 -12.75 21.36
N LYS A 106 4.80 -13.55 22.39
CA LYS A 106 3.56 -13.41 23.18
C LYS A 106 3.43 -12.04 23.87
N LYS A 107 4.55 -11.34 24.12
CA LYS A 107 4.58 -10.01 24.75
C LYS A 107 4.33 -8.85 23.76
N MET A 108 4.37 -9.11 22.45
CA MET A 108 4.17 -8.07 21.44
C MET A 108 2.68 -7.79 21.23
N LYS A 109 2.31 -6.51 21.19
CA LYS A 109 0.94 -6.06 20.90
C LYS A 109 0.49 -6.50 19.51
N VAL A 110 -0.82 -6.51 19.29
CA VAL A 110 -1.42 -6.73 17.96
C VAL A 110 -0.86 -5.70 16.96
N GLY A 111 -0.56 -6.15 15.74
CA GLY A 111 0.07 -5.33 14.69
C GLY A 111 1.57 -5.11 14.87
N THR A 112 2.16 -5.49 16.00
CA THR A 112 3.61 -5.37 16.23
C THR A 112 4.32 -6.67 15.86
N TRP A 113 5.39 -6.54 15.05
CA TRP A 113 6.27 -7.62 14.63
C TRP A 113 7.71 -7.14 14.72
N GLY A 114 8.59 -8.01 15.21
CA GLY A 114 10.03 -7.77 15.14
C GLY A 114 10.60 -8.24 13.81
N VAL A 115 11.71 -7.64 13.38
CA VAL A 115 12.46 -8.05 12.19
C VAL A 115 13.89 -8.38 12.62
N LYS A 116 14.42 -9.53 12.20
CA LYS A 116 15.81 -9.94 12.49
C LYS A 116 16.71 -9.80 11.27
N GLY A 117 17.99 -9.58 11.54
CA GLY A 117 19.04 -9.52 10.53
C GLY A 117 19.10 -8.17 9.80
N LYS A 118 19.86 -8.14 8.71
CA LYS A 118 20.03 -6.93 7.89
C LYS A 118 18.76 -6.68 7.07
N ILE A 119 18.33 -5.43 7.06
CA ILE A 119 17.20 -4.96 6.25
C ILE A 119 17.68 -3.87 5.30
N LYS A 120 16.98 -3.71 4.18
CA LYS A 120 17.20 -2.58 3.28
C LYS A 120 16.24 -1.47 3.67
N ARG A 121 16.67 -0.21 3.57
CA ARG A 121 15.83 0.96 3.84
C ARG A 121 15.88 1.88 2.64
N GLN A 122 14.72 2.39 2.23
CA GLN A 122 14.59 3.31 1.11
C GLN A 122 13.73 4.51 1.52
N SER A 123 14.15 5.71 1.12
CA SER A 123 13.32 6.91 1.23
C SER A 123 12.43 7.02 0.00
N VAL A 124 11.13 7.16 0.20
CA VAL A 124 10.14 7.24 -0.88
C VAL A 124 9.31 8.52 -0.78
N PRO A 125 8.96 9.14 -1.93
CA PRO A 125 8.01 10.25 -1.96
C PRO A 125 6.59 9.77 -1.62
N LEU A 126 5.80 10.65 -0.99
CA LEU A 126 4.40 10.39 -0.69
C LEU A 126 3.52 10.98 -1.78
N GLU A 127 3.37 10.26 -2.89
CA GLU A 127 2.53 10.63 -4.02
C GLU A 127 1.87 9.38 -4.60
N LEU A 128 0.60 9.48 -4.98
CA LEU A 128 -0.13 8.41 -5.66
C LEU A 128 -0.92 8.98 -6.83
N VAL A 129 -1.27 8.11 -7.76
CA VAL A 129 -2.24 8.36 -8.82
C VAL A 129 -3.47 7.47 -8.63
N LEU A 130 -4.64 8.00 -8.96
CA LEU A 130 -5.87 7.25 -9.04
C LEU A 130 -6.01 6.63 -10.43
N THR A 131 -6.26 5.33 -10.47
CA THR A 131 -6.50 4.58 -11.70
C THR A 131 -7.46 3.41 -11.40
N LYS A 132 -7.88 2.70 -12.43
CA LYS A 132 -8.67 1.47 -12.29
C LYS A 132 -7.77 0.24 -12.38
N GLN A 133 -7.94 -0.69 -11.46
CA GLN A 133 -7.39 -2.04 -11.55
C GLN A 133 -8.50 -3.04 -11.22
N GLU A 134 -8.68 -4.06 -12.06
CA GLU A 134 -9.77 -5.04 -11.93
C GLU A 134 -11.14 -4.37 -11.73
N ASN A 135 -11.44 -3.34 -12.55
CA ASN A 135 -12.65 -2.51 -12.48
C ASN A 135 -12.91 -1.80 -11.13
N LYS A 136 -11.88 -1.67 -10.27
CA LYS A 136 -11.96 -0.94 -9.01
C LYS A 136 -11.00 0.23 -8.98
N LEU A 137 -11.44 1.35 -8.42
CA LEU A 137 -10.60 2.52 -8.19
C LEU A 137 -9.50 2.20 -7.17
N ARG A 138 -8.26 2.52 -7.51
CA ARG A 138 -7.09 2.32 -6.66
C ARG A 138 -6.17 3.52 -6.71
N ALA A 139 -5.63 3.86 -5.54
CA ALA A 139 -4.49 4.78 -5.45
C ALA A 139 -3.20 3.97 -5.48
N VAL A 140 -2.43 4.16 -6.55
CA VAL A 140 -1.21 3.40 -6.85
C VAL A 140 -0.04 4.35 -7.11
N PRO A 141 1.21 3.90 -6.97
CA PRO A 141 2.36 4.68 -7.43
C PRO A 141 2.24 5.02 -8.93
N GLU A 142 2.69 6.21 -9.34
CA GLU A 142 2.59 6.68 -10.73
C GLU A 142 3.23 5.70 -11.73
N PHE A 143 4.37 5.11 -11.36
CA PHE A 143 5.11 4.16 -12.19
C PHE A 143 4.36 2.85 -12.50
N VAL A 144 3.31 2.53 -11.74
CA VAL A 144 2.43 1.39 -12.03
C VAL A 144 1.67 1.60 -13.34
N VAL A 145 1.32 2.85 -13.64
CA VAL A 145 0.47 3.21 -14.77
C VAL A 145 1.33 3.51 -16.00
N LYS A 146 1.38 2.57 -16.95
CA LYS A 146 2.21 2.71 -18.16
C LYS A 146 1.72 3.80 -19.11
N ASN A 147 0.41 3.94 -19.25
CA ASN A 147 -0.19 4.93 -20.14
C ASN A 147 -0.76 6.10 -19.31
N LYS A 148 -0.23 7.31 -19.53
CA LYS A 148 -0.69 8.53 -18.84
C LYS A 148 -2.19 8.80 -19.04
N LYS A 149 -2.81 8.23 -20.08
CA LYS A 149 -4.26 8.35 -20.30
C LYS A 149 -5.09 7.62 -19.24
N ASP A 150 -4.53 6.61 -18.60
CA ASP A 150 -5.22 5.80 -17.58
C ASP A 150 -5.08 6.40 -16.16
N ILE A 151 -4.29 7.47 -16.02
CA ILE A 151 -4.22 8.29 -14.81
C ILE A 151 -5.45 9.20 -14.77
N LEU A 152 -6.30 8.98 -13.78
CA LEU A 152 -7.49 9.78 -13.55
C LEU A 152 -7.14 11.05 -12.78
N LEU A 153 -6.42 10.92 -11.67
CA LEU A 153 -6.01 12.03 -10.80
C LEU A 153 -4.69 11.76 -10.11
N LYS A 154 -3.95 12.82 -9.77
CA LYS A 154 -2.77 12.74 -8.89
C LYS A 154 -3.09 13.31 -7.52
N ILE A 155 -2.67 12.60 -6.48
CA ILE A 155 -2.91 12.96 -5.08
C ILE A 155 -1.63 12.98 -4.26
N ARG A 156 -1.62 13.87 -3.26
CA ARG A 156 -0.55 14.03 -2.27
C ARG A 156 -1.14 14.23 -0.87
N PRO A 157 -0.34 14.06 0.20
CA PRO A 157 -0.74 14.44 1.55
C PRO A 157 -1.23 15.89 1.57
N GLY A 158 -2.38 16.09 2.19
CA GLY A 158 -3.05 17.39 2.23
C GLY A 158 -3.62 17.70 3.61
N LYS A 159 -4.21 18.90 3.74
CA LYS A 159 -4.84 19.35 4.98
C LYS A 159 -6.32 18.96 5.08
N ILE A 160 -7.01 18.84 3.95
CA ILE A 160 -8.46 18.58 3.89
C ILE A 160 -8.70 17.08 4.04
N ASP A 161 -9.56 16.66 4.96
CA ASP A 161 -9.87 15.24 5.17
C ASP A 161 -10.42 14.60 3.89
N LYS A 162 -10.13 13.30 3.70
CA LYS A 162 -10.59 12.56 2.52
C LYS A 162 -12.11 12.52 2.38
N GLN A 163 -12.88 12.56 3.48
CA GLN A 163 -14.34 12.58 3.46
C GLN A 163 -14.85 13.91 2.90
N GLU A 164 -14.28 15.03 3.37
CA GLU A 164 -14.61 16.36 2.87
C GLU A 164 -14.21 16.55 1.39
N MET A 165 -13.18 15.82 0.93
CA MET A 165 -12.75 15.85 -0.47
C MET A 165 -13.61 15.00 -1.41
N LEU A 166 -14.52 14.15 -0.91
CA LEU A 166 -15.32 13.24 -1.75
C LEU A 166 -16.11 13.94 -2.87
N PRO A 167 -16.82 15.06 -2.62
CA PRO A 167 -17.56 15.74 -3.69
C PRO A 167 -16.63 16.23 -4.81
N LYS A 168 -15.43 16.73 -4.45
CA LYS A 168 -14.43 17.17 -5.43
C LYS A 168 -13.88 15.99 -6.25
N PHE A 169 -13.67 14.84 -5.62
CA PHE A 169 -13.27 13.63 -6.36
C PHE A 169 -14.34 13.20 -7.35
N GLN A 170 -15.62 13.19 -6.96
CA GLN A 170 -16.72 12.80 -7.85
C GLN A 170 -16.82 13.72 -9.08
N ILE A 171 -16.71 15.04 -8.90
CA ILE A 171 -16.75 16.00 -10.00
C ILE A 171 -15.58 15.79 -10.96
N LEU A 172 -14.37 15.53 -10.43
CA LEU A 172 -13.16 15.43 -11.25
C LEU A 172 -12.95 14.08 -11.91
N LEU A 173 -13.52 13.00 -11.38
CA LEU A 173 -13.30 11.65 -11.87
C LEU A 173 -14.13 11.29 -13.12
N ASN A 174 -15.00 12.19 -13.60
CA ASN A 174 -15.86 12.02 -14.80
C ASN A 174 -16.67 10.71 -14.85
N GLU A 175 -16.71 9.97 -13.74
CA GLU A 175 -17.30 8.64 -13.63
C GLU A 175 -17.88 8.48 -12.22
N SER A 176 -18.99 7.75 -12.15
CA SER A 176 -19.72 7.51 -10.92
C SER A 176 -19.05 6.39 -10.10
N PHE A 177 -18.20 6.78 -9.15
CA PHE A 177 -17.70 5.87 -8.11
C PHE A 177 -18.55 5.99 -6.84
N SER A 178 -18.80 4.87 -6.17
CA SER A 178 -19.46 4.90 -4.85
C SER A 178 -18.55 5.59 -3.83
N GLN A 179 -19.14 6.22 -2.81
CA GLN A 179 -18.37 6.86 -1.73
C GLN A 179 -17.50 5.85 -0.99
N GLU A 180 -17.99 4.63 -0.78
CA GLU A 180 -17.25 3.54 -0.16
C GLU A 180 -15.99 3.16 -0.96
N GLU A 181 -16.13 3.08 -2.28
CA GLU A 181 -15.02 2.75 -3.17
C GLU A 181 -13.94 3.84 -3.14
N LEU A 182 -14.35 5.12 -3.21
CA LEU A 182 -13.45 6.27 -3.09
C LEU A 182 -12.71 6.26 -1.75
N LEU A 183 -13.43 6.10 -0.64
CA LEU A 183 -12.83 6.10 0.69
C LEU A 183 -11.87 4.93 0.92
N SER A 184 -12.15 3.78 0.28
CA SER A 184 -11.32 2.57 0.33
C SER A 184 -10.06 2.71 -0.52
N ALA A 185 -10.14 3.40 -1.67
CA ALA A 185 -9.01 3.66 -2.55
C ALA A 185 -7.99 4.63 -1.94
N LEU A 186 -8.45 5.63 -1.18
CA LEU A 186 -7.62 6.71 -0.67
C LEU A 186 -6.83 6.34 0.61
N PRO A 187 -5.62 6.89 0.79
CA PRO A 187 -4.93 6.88 2.07
C PRO A 187 -5.78 7.49 3.19
N SER A 188 -5.52 7.08 4.42
CA SER A 188 -6.19 7.67 5.58
C SER A 188 -5.56 9.03 5.90
N GLY A 189 -6.38 10.04 6.21
CA GLY A 189 -5.94 11.40 6.53
C GLY A 189 -6.23 12.39 5.40
N GLY A 190 -5.65 13.58 5.50
CA GLY A 190 -5.91 14.65 4.56
C GLY A 190 -5.27 14.42 3.19
N VAL A 191 -5.94 14.89 2.14
CA VAL A 191 -5.54 14.70 0.74
C VAL A 191 -5.62 16.03 -0.02
N THR A 192 -4.67 16.23 -0.93
CA THR A 192 -4.69 17.33 -1.90
C THR A 192 -4.59 16.76 -3.31
N ILE A 193 -5.42 17.26 -4.20
CA ILE A 193 -5.43 16.90 -5.63
C ILE A 193 -4.47 17.84 -6.35
N VAL A 194 -3.54 17.28 -7.12
CA VAL A 194 -2.46 18.02 -7.79
C VAL A 194 -2.81 18.36 -9.26
N LYS A 195 -3.92 17.80 -9.78
CA LYS A 195 -4.31 17.75 -11.20
C LYS A 195 -3.38 16.89 -12.07
N ARG A 196 -3.94 16.49 -13.23
CA ARG A 196 -3.43 15.50 -14.20
C ARG A 196 -2.24 16.03 -14.99
#